data_AF-A0A532V1H1-F1
#
_entry.id   AF-A0A532V1H1-F1
#
_cell.length_a   1.000
_cell.length_b   1.000
_cell.length_c   1.000
_cell.angle_alpha   90.00
_cell.angle_beta   90.00
_cell.angle_gamma   90.00
#
_symmetry.space_group_name_H-M   'P 1'
#
loop_
_entity.id
_entity.type
_entity.pdbx_description
1 polymer ?
#
loop_
_entity_poly.entity_id
_entity_poly.type
_entity_poly.pdbx_seq_one_letter_code
_entity_poly.pdbx_strand_id
1 'polypeptide(L)'
;MHGGGVLAESCAPDLINNTITQNQADPFFPDARGGGIRANPGAMFVGANNIIYNNTGFGDPEYSGNVNLNYSCCSVVLSGTGNITNNPRFVDPATDDFNLQSSSPCIDTGDPLSPNDPDGTRADMGALYFDQTAYPSWTINAWLNGGSPVPPGGGNLLWGVYAENTSGQVLNGDIWVAFEYEGGLPTILLSRALVNYQPGWAVNRPDNWYPVPPDWPGGNYMWYVRTGDLDPYVVWEEGGFAWFKDGVADGGYDFTNNLPTSGYSDPFDEIISGTAELFVPESFEVIGAYPNPFNPSTVISYHLPDASLVHMMVYDLSGRKVADLVNGWRDAGVHEVTFDGSGLASGLYIYRLTTGDHTASGKMILVK
;
A
#
# COMPACT_ATOMS: atom_id res chain seq x y z
N MET A 1 -13.23 4.08 -37.70
CA MET A 1 -11.76 4.18 -37.92
C MET A 1 -11.03 3.55 -36.74
N HIS A 2 -10.03 2.68 -36.99
CA HIS A 2 -9.18 2.11 -35.93
C HIS A 2 -8.19 3.17 -35.41
N GLY A 3 -7.67 3.02 -34.19
CA GLY A 3 -6.70 3.99 -33.64
C GLY A 3 -7.38 5.26 -33.11
N GLY A 4 -7.90 5.23 -31.89
CA GLY A 4 -8.55 6.40 -31.29
C GLY A 4 -7.55 7.53 -30.98
N GLY A 5 -6.37 7.19 -30.47
CA GLY A 5 -5.29 8.14 -30.16
C GLY A 5 -4.23 8.21 -31.27
N VAL A 6 -3.46 7.13 -31.45
CA VAL A 6 -2.34 7.09 -32.42
C VAL A 6 -2.44 5.85 -33.30
N LEU A 7 -2.28 6.05 -34.61
CA LEU A 7 -2.24 4.98 -35.61
C LEU A 7 -0.95 5.07 -36.44
N ALA A 8 -0.29 3.93 -36.64
CA ALA A 8 0.89 3.80 -37.48
C ALA A 8 0.69 2.75 -38.58
N GLU A 9 1.16 3.07 -39.78
CA GLU A 9 1.13 2.20 -40.96
C GLU A 9 2.51 2.13 -41.60
N SER A 10 3.06 0.92 -41.67
CA SER A 10 4.37 0.64 -42.30
C SER A 10 5.52 1.53 -41.79
N CYS A 11 5.50 1.91 -40.50
CA CYS A 11 6.53 2.72 -39.87
C CYS A 11 6.82 2.28 -38.42
N ALA A 12 7.97 2.69 -37.89
CA ALA A 12 8.39 2.35 -36.53
C ALA A 12 8.56 3.62 -35.68
N PRO A 13 7.46 4.23 -35.19
CA PRO A 13 7.53 5.44 -34.37
C PRO A 13 8.04 5.15 -32.94
N ASP A 14 8.86 6.06 -32.44
CA ASP A 14 9.26 6.10 -31.03
C ASP A 14 8.24 6.90 -30.22
N LEU A 15 7.74 6.31 -29.13
CA LEU A 15 6.88 6.98 -28.15
C LEU A 15 7.63 7.14 -26.82
N ILE A 16 8.02 8.37 -26.52
CA ILE A 16 8.74 8.73 -25.30
C ILE A 16 8.00 9.88 -24.61
N ASN A 17 7.70 9.73 -23.31
CA ASN A 17 7.06 10.76 -22.49
C ASN A 17 5.71 11.26 -23.08
N ASN A 18 4.81 10.34 -23.44
CA ASN A 18 3.48 10.69 -23.98
C ASN A 18 2.37 10.31 -23.01
N THR A 19 1.31 11.12 -22.97
CA THR A 19 0.04 10.77 -22.32
C THR A 19 -1.03 10.59 -23.39
N ILE A 20 -1.51 9.36 -23.58
CA ILE A 20 -2.56 8.95 -24.52
C ILE A 20 -3.71 8.40 -23.68
N THR A 21 -4.71 9.25 -23.41
CA THR A 21 -5.82 8.92 -22.51
C THR A 21 -7.16 9.37 -23.08
N GLN A 22 -8.24 8.74 -22.63
CA GLN A 22 -9.63 9.07 -23.00
C GLN A 22 -9.94 9.02 -24.51
N ASN A 23 -9.14 8.29 -25.28
CA ASN A 23 -9.40 8.11 -26.70
C ASN A 23 -10.38 6.96 -26.93
N GLN A 24 -11.17 7.06 -27.99
CA GLN A 24 -12.14 6.02 -28.37
C GLN A 24 -11.93 5.60 -29.81
N ALA A 25 -11.65 4.32 -30.04
CA ALA A 25 -11.77 3.73 -31.35
C ALA A 25 -13.26 3.68 -31.75
N ASP A 26 -13.55 3.95 -33.02
CA ASP A 26 -14.90 4.22 -33.52
C ASP A 26 -15.96 3.22 -33.04
N PRO A 27 -16.93 3.64 -32.21
CA PRO A 27 -17.83 2.73 -31.51
C PRO A 27 -18.87 2.08 -32.44
N PHE A 28 -19.02 2.57 -33.67
CA PHE A 28 -20.01 2.07 -34.62
C PHE A 28 -19.48 0.94 -35.50
N PHE A 29 -18.19 0.61 -35.40
CA PHE A 29 -17.57 -0.48 -36.15
C PHE A 29 -17.12 -1.60 -35.20
N PRO A 30 -17.70 -2.81 -35.32
CA PRO A 30 -17.42 -3.94 -34.41
C PRO A 30 -16.00 -4.52 -34.55
N ASP A 31 -15.15 -3.94 -35.40
CA ASP A 31 -13.74 -4.28 -35.57
C ASP A 31 -12.80 -3.11 -35.25
N ALA A 32 -13.31 -1.97 -34.78
CA ALA A 32 -12.50 -0.83 -34.35
C ALA A 32 -11.63 -1.20 -33.13
N ARG A 33 -10.30 -1.26 -33.30
CA ARG A 33 -9.36 -1.62 -32.22
C ARG A 33 -8.32 -0.52 -31.99
N GLY A 34 -7.64 -0.60 -30.85
CA GLY A 34 -6.59 0.32 -30.46
C GLY A 34 -7.17 1.69 -30.16
N GLY A 35 -8.01 1.80 -29.13
CA GLY A 35 -8.49 3.09 -28.64
C GLY A 35 -7.33 4.03 -28.33
N GLY A 36 -6.28 3.54 -27.64
CA GLY A 36 -5.03 4.29 -27.47
C GLY A 36 -4.13 4.20 -28.72
N ILE A 37 -3.53 3.04 -28.95
CA ILE A 37 -2.52 2.82 -30.01
C ILE A 37 -2.95 1.74 -31.00
N ARG A 38 -2.75 1.98 -32.30
CA ARG A 38 -2.94 0.99 -33.36
C ARG A 38 -1.71 0.87 -34.25
N ALA A 39 -1.03 -0.28 -34.19
CA ALA A 39 -0.01 -0.69 -35.14
C ALA A 39 -0.62 -1.59 -36.23
N ASN A 40 -0.79 -1.05 -37.44
CA ASN A 40 -1.19 -1.85 -38.60
C ASN A 40 -0.02 -2.72 -39.10
N PRO A 41 -0.27 -3.72 -39.96
CA PRO A 41 0.79 -4.60 -40.48
C PRO A 41 1.98 -3.81 -41.03
N GLY A 42 3.18 -4.19 -40.60
CA GLY A 42 4.42 -3.48 -40.94
C GLY A 42 4.78 -2.30 -40.04
N ALA A 43 3.92 -1.93 -39.08
CA ALA A 43 4.22 -0.92 -38.07
C ALA A 43 4.69 -1.53 -36.73
N MET A 44 5.49 -0.78 -35.98
CA MET A 44 5.95 -1.17 -34.64
C MET A 44 6.19 0.07 -33.77
N PHE A 45 5.45 0.20 -32.67
CA PHE A 45 5.75 1.22 -31.68
C PHE A 45 6.82 0.70 -30.72
N VAL A 46 7.83 1.53 -30.45
CA VAL A 46 8.80 1.30 -29.38
C VAL A 46 8.96 2.54 -28.52
N GLY A 47 9.41 2.40 -27.28
CA GLY A 47 9.75 3.54 -26.43
C GLY A 47 9.52 3.32 -24.95
N ALA A 48 9.48 4.40 -24.18
CA ALA A 48 9.37 4.35 -22.72
C ALA A 48 8.65 5.57 -22.12
N ASN A 49 8.30 5.49 -20.84
CA ASN A 49 7.75 6.61 -20.04
C ASN A 49 6.41 7.13 -20.57
N ASN A 50 5.57 6.25 -21.10
CA ASN A 50 4.26 6.67 -21.60
C ASN A 50 3.16 6.36 -20.59
N ILE A 51 2.13 7.19 -20.53
CA ILE A 51 0.85 6.85 -19.93
C ILE A 51 -0.14 6.57 -21.07
N ILE A 52 -0.62 5.33 -21.17
CA ILE A 52 -1.63 4.91 -22.14
C ILE A 52 -2.80 4.30 -21.38
N TYR A 53 -3.71 5.14 -20.92
CA TYR A 53 -4.68 4.77 -19.89
C TYR A 53 -6.09 5.22 -20.23
N ASN A 54 -7.11 4.48 -19.80
CA ASN A 54 -8.53 4.82 -19.95
C ASN A 54 -8.94 5.17 -21.39
N ASN A 55 -8.43 4.41 -22.36
CA ASN A 55 -8.87 4.44 -23.73
C ASN A 55 -9.92 3.34 -23.96
N THR A 56 -10.71 3.45 -25.01
CA THR A 56 -11.81 2.51 -25.29
C THR A 56 -11.82 2.05 -26.74
N GLY A 57 -12.23 0.82 -26.97
CA GLY A 57 -12.30 0.22 -28.31
C GLY A 57 -12.91 -1.17 -28.26
N PHE A 58 -13.25 -1.72 -29.43
CA PHE A 58 -13.81 -3.06 -29.53
C PHE A 58 -12.69 -4.11 -29.50
N GLY A 59 -12.68 -4.96 -28.47
CA GLY A 59 -11.72 -6.06 -28.29
C GLY A 59 -10.40 -5.66 -27.64
N ASP A 60 -9.64 -4.76 -28.29
CA ASP A 60 -8.33 -4.29 -27.81
C ASP A 60 -8.38 -2.76 -27.54
N PRO A 61 -8.85 -2.32 -26.36
CA PRO A 61 -9.13 -0.90 -26.10
C PRO A 61 -7.87 -0.02 -25.97
N GLU A 62 -6.76 -0.53 -25.45
CA GLU A 62 -5.57 0.30 -25.17
C GLU A 62 -4.56 0.27 -26.30
N TYR A 63 -4.22 -0.92 -26.81
CA TYR A 63 -3.31 -1.06 -27.94
C TYR A 63 -3.66 -2.28 -28.79
N SER A 64 -3.32 -2.23 -30.08
CA SER A 64 -3.50 -3.35 -31.01
C SER A 64 -2.34 -3.40 -31.99
N GLY A 65 -1.79 -4.61 -32.21
CA GLY A 65 -0.62 -4.83 -33.08
C GLY A 65 0.70 -4.90 -32.31
N ASN A 66 1.82 -4.57 -32.97
CA ASN A 66 3.17 -4.67 -32.39
C ASN A 66 3.53 -3.40 -31.61
N VAL A 67 3.45 -3.48 -30.29
CA VAL A 67 3.73 -2.38 -29.34
C VAL A 67 4.69 -2.90 -28.27
N ASN A 68 5.89 -2.33 -28.22
CA ASN A 68 6.96 -2.74 -27.30
C ASN A 68 7.43 -1.53 -26.48
N LEU A 69 6.76 -1.33 -25.35
CA LEU A 69 7.03 -0.21 -24.45
C LEU A 69 7.64 -0.72 -23.13
N ASN A 70 8.51 0.09 -22.53
CA ASN A 70 9.06 -0.14 -21.20
C ASN A 70 8.72 1.05 -20.30
N TYR A 71 8.79 0.89 -18.99
CA TYR A 71 8.55 1.94 -18.00
C TYR A 71 7.31 2.79 -18.34
N SER A 72 6.22 2.14 -18.74
CA SER A 72 4.99 2.79 -19.18
C SER A 72 3.79 2.34 -18.35
N CYS A 73 2.88 3.27 -18.08
CA CYS A 73 1.66 3.04 -17.31
C CYS A 73 0.50 2.77 -18.27
N CYS A 74 -0.12 1.58 -18.19
CA CYS A 74 -1.18 1.18 -19.12
C CYS A 74 -2.36 0.52 -18.41
N SER A 75 -3.59 0.69 -18.91
CA SER A 75 -4.77 0.04 -18.29
C SER A 75 -4.78 -1.50 -18.44
N VAL A 76 -3.85 -2.06 -19.22
CA VAL A 76 -3.66 -3.50 -19.38
C VAL A 76 -2.19 -3.87 -19.25
N VAL A 77 -1.91 -5.11 -18.90
CA VAL A 77 -0.53 -5.61 -18.68
C VAL A 77 0.22 -5.68 -20.01
N LEU A 78 1.21 -4.81 -20.19
CA LEU A 78 2.20 -4.87 -21.27
C LEU A 78 3.42 -5.65 -20.83
N SER A 79 3.87 -6.59 -21.67
CA SER A 79 5.22 -7.15 -21.54
C SER A 79 6.26 -6.05 -21.75
N GLY A 80 7.33 -6.08 -20.98
CA GLY A 80 8.35 -5.04 -20.99
C GLY A 80 8.86 -4.82 -19.58
N THR A 81 9.99 -4.14 -19.46
CA THR A 81 10.60 -3.83 -18.16
C THR A 81 9.91 -2.62 -17.56
N GLY A 82 9.55 -2.66 -16.28
CA GLY A 82 9.08 -1.49 -15.53
C GLY A 82 7.69 -0.96 -15.88
N ASN A 83 6.92 -1.67 -16.72
CA ASN A 83 5.53 -1.28 -17.00
C ASN A 83 4.65 -1.51 -15.78
N ILE A 84 3.70 -0.60 -15.56
CA ILE A 84 2.73 -0.64 -14.46
C ILE A 84 1.31 -0.57 -15.01
N THR A 85 0.33 -1.07 -14.23
CA THR A 85 -1.09 -1.03 -14.60
C THR A 85 -1.96 -0.24 -13.65
N ASN A 86 -1.34 0.54 -12.78
CA ASN A 86 -2.02 1.34 -11.78
C ASN A 86 -2.71 2.56 -12.43
N ASN A 87 -3.74 3.09 -11.77
CA ASN A 87 -4.34 4.34 -12.19
C ASN A 87 -3.29 5.47 -12.14
N PRO A 88 -3.07 6.24 -13.21
CA PRO A 88 -2.10 7.35 -13.22
C PRO A 88 -2.51 8.51 -12.32
N ARG A 89 -3.74 8.55 -11.79
CA ARG A 89 -4.23 9.57 -10.84
C ARG A 89 -4.01 11.00 -11.35
N PHE A 90 -4.67 11.34 -12.47
CA PHE A 90 -4.71 12.71 -12.98
C PHE A 90 -5.53 13.62 -12.07
N VAL A 91 -5.17 14.91 -11.96
CA VAL A 91 -5.84 15.90 -11.10
C VAL A 91 -7.32 16.02 -11.44
N ASP A 92 -7.67 16.32 -12.69
CA ASP A 92 -9.06 16.36 -13.15
C ASP A 92 -9.17 16.07 -14.66
N PRO A 93 -9.17 14.78 -15.05
CA PRO A 93 -9.24 14.41 -16.45
C PRO A 93 -10.61 14.72 -17.10
N ALA A 94 -11.64 15.11 -16.33
CA ALA A 94 -12.92 15.52 -16.90
C ALA A 94 -12.88 16.96 -17.45
N THR A 95 -11.92 17.77 -17.01
CA THR A 95 -11.68 19.14 -17.46
C THR A 95 -10.37 19.28 -18.25
N ASP A 96 -9.83 18.16 -18.75
CA ASP A 96 -8.56 18.05 -19.48
C ASP A 96 -7.32 18.43 -18.65
N ASP A 97 -7.40 18.35 -17.31
CA ASP A 97 -6.24 18.50 -16.43
C ASP A 97 -5.57 17.13 -16.17
N PHE A 98 -4.54 16.86 -16.98
CA PHE A 98 -3.76 15.63 -16.93
C PHE A 98 -2.46 15.76 -16.12
N ASN A 99 -2.32 16.80 -15.28
CA ASN A 99 -1.25 16.81 -14.30
C ASN A 99 -1.40 15.61 -13.36
N LEU A 100 -0.29 15.04 -12.93
CA LEU A 100 -0.30 13.95 -11.95
C LEU A 100 -0.67 14.53 -10.58
N GLN A 101 -1.49 13.79 -9.83
CA GLN A 101 -1.59 14.00 -8.40
C GLN A 101 -0.29 13.50 -7.75
N SER A 102 0.14 14.10 -6.64
CA SER A 102 1.32 13.68 -5.86
C SER A 102 1.35 12.21 -5.43
N SER A 103 0.18 11.58 -5.33
CA SER A 103 0.07 10.14 -5.05
C SER A 103 0.17 9.27 -6.30
N SER A 104 0.44 9.85 -7.48
CA SER A 104 0.48 9.09 -8.72
C SER A 104 1.61 8.06 -8.70
N PRO A 105 1.34 6.80 -9.07
CA PRO A 105 2.37 5.77 -9.22
C PRO A 105 3.29 6.03 -10.43
N CYS A 106 2.98 7.03 -11.26
CA CYS A 106 3.77 7.44 -12.43
C CYS A 106 4.94 8.37 -12.07
N ILE A 107 4.97 8.89 -10.85
CA ILE A 107 6.02 9.81 -10.37
C ILE A 107 7.29 9.02 -10.05
N ASP A 108 8.46 9.48 -10.48
CA ASP A 108 9.79 8.91 -10.27
C ASP A 108 9.96 7.44 -10.70
N THR A 109 9.06 6.93 -11.55
CA THR A 109 9.02 5.51 -11.96
C THR A 109 9.36 5.25 -13.43
N GLY A 110 9.61 6.28 -14.23
CA GLY A 110 10.05 6.18 -15.63
C GLY A 110 11.45 5.55 -15.80
N ASP A 111 11.90 5.32 -17.01
CA ASP A 111 13.16 4.65 -17.34
C ASP A 111 14.35 5.32 -16.63
N PRO A 112 15.11 4.59 -15.78
CA PRO A 112 16.23 5.15 -15.03
C PRO A 112 17.40 5.63 -15.92
N LEU A 113 17.37 5.33 -17.22
CA LEU A 113 18.33 5.84 -18.21
C LEU A 113 17.85 7.12 -18.91
N SER A 114 16.62 7.55 -18.68
CA SER A 114 16.11 8.82 -19.19
C SER A 114 16.74 10.01 -18.46
N PRO A 115 16.80 11.20 -19.08
CA PRO A 115 17.13 12.43 -18.37
C PRO A 115 16.18 12.63 -17.18
N ASN A 116 16.71 13.15 -16.08
CA ASN A 116 15.91 13.58 -14.93
C ASN A 116 14.91 14.68 -15.33
N ASP A 117 13.83 14.77 -14.57
CA ASP A 117 12.85 15.84 -14.73
C ASP A 117 13.41 17.19 -14.26
N PRO A 118 12.76 18.32 -14.61
CA PRO A 118 13.27 19.65 -14.30
C PRO A 118 13.49 19.95 -12.80
N ASP A 119 12.80 19.25 -11.90
CA ASP A 119 13.02 19.31 -10.45
C ASP A 119 14.24 18.48 -9.97
N GLY A 120 14.87 17.74 -10.89
CA GLY A 120 16.08 16.97 -10.68
C GLY A 120 15.84 15.52 -10.27
N THR A 121 14.59 15.07 -10.22
CA THR A 121 14.22 13.72 -9.78
C THR A 121 14.21 12.75 -10.97
N ARG A 122 13.89 11.48 -10.74
CA ARG A 122 13.90 10.49 -11.83
C ARG A 122 12.72 10.80 -12.76
N ALA A 123 12.88 10.56 -14.07
CA ALA A 123 11.81 10.81 -15.02
C ALA A 123 10.48 10.17 -14.60
N ASP A 124 9.41 10.95 -14.64
CA ASP A 124 8.04 10.51 -14.52
C ASP A 124 7.58 9.80 -15.80
N MET A 125 6.55 8.96 -15.68
CA MET A 125 5.82 8.49 -16.85
C MET A 125 4.82 9.55 -17.31
N GLY A 126 4.69 9.74 -18.62
CA GLY A 126 3.71 10.64 -19.23
C GLY A 126 4.32 11.90 -19.82
N ALA A 127 3.46 12.80 -20.30
CA ALA A 127 3.86 14.04 -20.96
C ALA A 127 4.13 15.21 -20.01
N LEU A 128 3.61 15.14 -18.78
CA LEU A 128 3.71 16.19 -17.77
C LEU A 128 4.40 15.59 -16.55
N TYR A 129 5.57 16.13 -16.20
CA TYR A 129 6.23 15.79 -14.94
C TYR A 129 5.51 16.47 -13.77
N PHE A 130 5.65 15.88 -12.60
CA PHE A 130 5.18 16.39 -11.33
C PHE A 130 6.33 17.12 -10.63
N ASP A 131 6.19 18.43 -10.44
CA ASP A 131 7.20 19.21 -9.73
C ASP A 131 7.16 18.94 -8.23
N GLN A 132 8.08 18.10 -7.74
CA GLN A 132 8.15 17.73 -6.33
C GLN A 132 8.66 18.89 -5.46
N THR A 133 9.24 19.95 -6.02
CA THR A 133 9.71 21.11 -5.24
C THR A 133 8.58 21.97 -4.69
N ALA A 134 7.37 21.84 -5.25
CA ALA A 134 6.18 22.53 -4.78
C ALA A 134 5.62 21.95 -3.47
N TYR A 135 6.08 20.76 -3.07
CA TYR A 135 5.59 20.03 -1.91
C TYR A 135 6.71 19.77 -0.91
N PRO A 136 6.41 19.77 0.40
CA PRO A 136 7.43 19.47 1.40
C PRO A 136 7.86 18.01 1.30
N SER A 137 9.15 17.74 1.39
CA SER A 137 9.66 16.37 1.42
C SER A 137 9.24 15.64 2.70
N TRP A 138 8.80 14.39 2.53
CA TRP A 138 8.45 13.47 3.59
C TRP A 138 9.16 12.13 3.39
N THR A 139 9.16 11.29 4.42
CA THR A 139 9.39 9.86 4.27
C THR A 139 8.22 9.15 4.90
N ILE A 140 7.45 8.43 4.10
CA ILE A 140 6.33 7.64 4.59
C ILE A 140 6.51 6.17 4.19
N ASN A 141 6.26 5.30 5.14
CA ASN A 141 6.20 3.87 4.92
C ASN A 141 5.04 3.33 5.74
N ALA A 142 4.10 2.67 5.09
CA ALA A 142 3.02 1.95 5.74
C ALA A 142 3.10 0.49 5.30
N TRP A 143 2.99 -0.44 6.25
CA TRP A 143 3.15 -1.85 5.96
C TRP A 143 2.13 -2.71 6.71
N LEU A 144 1.86 -3.88 6.15
CA LEU A 144 0.98 -4.87 6.74
C LEU A 144 1.78 -5.79 7.68
N ASN A 145 1.35 -5.90 8.93
CA ASN A 145 1.91 -6.84 9.91
C ASN A 145 1.16 -8.18 9.91
N GLY A 146 -0.14 -8.18 9.57
CA GLY A 146 -0.97 -9.38 9.55
C GLY A 146 -2.46 -9.11 9.44
N GLY A 147 -3.26 -10.17 9.46
CA GLY A 147 -4.72 -10.10 9.38
C GLY A 147 -5.30 -10.24 7.97
N SER A 148 -4.47 -10.16 6.92
CA SER A 148 -4.86 -10.49 5.54
C SER A 148 -4.53 -11.96 5.21
N PRO A 149 -5.45 -12.74 4.59
CA PRO A 149 -6.81 -12.35 4.24
C PRO A 149 -7.72 -12.26 5.47
N VAL A 150 -8.58 -11.24 5.51
CA VAL A 150 -9.57 -11.08 6.58
C VAL A 150 -10.77 -12.00 6.30
N PRO A 151 -11.26 -12.82 7.25
CA PRO A 151 -12.40 -13.70 7.03
C PRO A 151 -13.71 -12.97 6.69
N PRO A 152 -14.72 -13.65 6.10
CA PRO A 152 -16.01 -13.03 5.79
C PRO A 152 -16.71 -12.43 7.01
N GLY A 153 -16.54 -13.06 8.18
CA GLY A 153 -17.09 -12.60 9.45
C GLY A 153 -16.38 -11.40 10.07
N GLY A 154 -15.47 -10.75 9.35
CA GLY A 154 -14.67 -9.64 9.85
C GLY A 154 -13.43 -10.12 10.62
N GLY A 155 -12.68 -9.17 11.15
CA GLY A 155 -11.43 -9.44 11.86
C GLY A 155 -10.66 -8.16 12.14
N ASN A 156 -9.35 -8.29 12.36
CA ASN A 156 -8.47 -7.14 12.56
C ASN A 156 -7.35 -7.17 11.52
N LEU A 157 -7.10 -6.04 10.90
CA LEU A 157 -5.85 -5.76 10.20
C LEU A 157 -4.83 -5.26 11.21
N LEU A 158 -3.62 -5.81 11.16
CA LEU A 158 -2.47 -5.36 11.93
C LEU A 158 -1.52 -4.67 10.96
N TRP A 159 -1.09 -3.46 11.26
CA TRP A 159 -0.32 -2.63 10.34
C TRP A 159 0.60 -1.67 11.09
N GLY A 160 1.62 -1.18 10.39
CA GLY A 160 2.53 -0.18 10.92
C GLY A 160 2.64 1.03 10.01
N VAL A 161 3.08 2.16 10.58
CA VAL A 161 3.41 3.38 9.85
C VAL A 161 4.62 4.08 10.44
N TYR A 162 5.47 4.56 9.55
CA TYR A 162 6.50 5.55 9.81
C TYR A 162 6.27 6.73 8.87
N ALA A 163 6.10 7.94 9.38
CA ALA A 163 5.92 9.15 8.58
C ALA A 163 6.74 10.30 9.18
N GLU A 164 7.81 10.72 8.51
CA GLU A 164 8.76 11.75 8.96
C GLU A 164 8.76 12.97 8.04
N ASN A 165 8.78 14.17 8.63
CA ASN A 165 9.03 15.40 7.89
C ASN A 165 10.52 15.56 7.61
N THR A 166 10.92 15.35 6.35
CA THR A 166 12.31 15.46 5.89
C THR A 166 12.61 16.76 5.15
N SER A 167 11.60 17.63 4.98
CA SER A 167 11.66 18.87 4.18
C SER A 167 12.64 19.94 4.70
N GLY A 168 13.21 19.77 5.90
CA GLY A 168 14.03 20.78 6.56
C GLY A 168 13.25 22.03 6.98
N GLN A 169 11.93 22.07 6.75
CA GLN A 169 11.03 23.17 7.08
C GLN A 169 9.95 22.75 8.08
N VAL A 170 9.39 23.72 8.80
CA VAL A 170 8.24 23.51 9.67
C VAL A 170 6.97 23.44 8.82
N LEU A 171 6.16 22.41 9.03
CA LEU A 171 4.97 22.15 8.22
C LEU A 171 3.68 22.40 8.98
N ASN A 172 2.64 22.82 8.24
CA ASN A 172 1.26 22.89 8.70
C ASN A 172 0.39 22.26 7.62
N GLY A 173 -0.34 21.20 7.96
CA GLY A 173 -1.17 20.42 7.04
C GLY A 173 -1.91 19.33 7.79
N ASP A 174 -2.10 18.17 7.17
CA ASP A 174 -2.84 17.02 7.68
C ASP A 174 -2.05 15.73 7.44
N ILE A 175 -2.31 14.74 8.29
CA ILE A 175 -2.01 13.32 8.05
C ILE A 175 -3.31 12.53 8.18
N TRP A 176 -3.55 11.59 7.28
CA TRP A 176 -4.76 10.79 7.29
C TRP A 176 -4.55 9.36 6.80
N VAL A 177 -5.43 8.49 7.27
CA VAL A 177 -5.57 7.12 6.79
C VAL A 177 -6.75 7.08 5.82
N ALA A 178 -6.55 6.45 4.67
CA ALA A 178 -7.60 6.16 3.71
C ALA A 178 -7.46 4.74 3.14
N PHE A 179 -8.50 4.24 2.50
CA PHE A 179 -8.39 3.03 1.68
C PHE A 179 -9.16 3.18 0.36
N GLU A 180 -8.74 2.42 -0.65
CA GLU A 180 -9.48 2.21 -1.89
C GLU A 180 -9.95 0.76 -1.96
N TYR A 181 -11.18 0.55 -2.39
CA TYR A 181 -11.77 -0.78 -2.54
C TYR A 181 -12.03 -1.06 -4.03
N GLU A 182 -11.49 -2.19 -4.54
CA GLU A 182 -11.57 -2.58 -5.96
C GLU A 182 -11.20 -1.46 -6.94
N GLY A 183 -10.21 -0.62 -6.58
CA GLY A 183 -9.75 0.50 -7.40
C GLY A 183 -10.73 1.68 -7.49
N GLY A 184 -11.72 1.74 -6.60
CA GLY A 184 -12.65 2.85 -6.47
C GLY A 184 -12.03 4.11 -5.86
N LEU A 185 -12.87 5.09 -5.52
CA LEU A 185 -12.43 6.32 -4.87
C LEU A 185 -11.96 6.07 -3.42
N PRO A 186 -10.96 6.82 -2.95
CA PRO A 186 -10.46 6.66 -1.59
C PRO A 186 -11.52 7.08 -0.56
N THR A 187 -11.72 6.23 0.45
CA THR A 187 -12.53 6.53 1.64
C THR A 187 -11.59 6.90 2.78
N ILE A 188 -11.77 8.09 3.35
CA ILE A 188 -11.00 8.56 4.51
C ILE A 188 -11.53 7.89 5.78
N LEU A 189 -10.65 7.27 6.55
CA LEU A 189 -10.97 6.62 7.82
C LEU A 189 -10.81 7.55 9.01
N LEU A 190 -9.69 8.28 9.00
CA LEU A 190 -9.26 9.11 10.11
C LEU A 190 -8.30 10.16 9.58
N SER A 191 -8.37 11.38 10.12
CA SER A 191 -7.42 12.44 9.84
C SER A 191 -7.03 13.18 11.11
N ARG A 192 -5.86 13.82 11.05
CA ARG A 192 -5.35 14.69 12.10
C ARG A 192 -4.59 15.86 11.49
N ALA A 193 -4.90 17.05 11.98
CA ALA A 193 -4.16 18.25 11.65
C ALA A 193 -2.74 18.20 12.26
N LEU A 194 -1.75 18.48 11.43
CA LEU A 194 -0.36 18.72 11.80
C LEU A 194 -0.15 20.23 11.89
N VAL A 195 0.13 20.73 13.10
CA VAL A 195 0.38 22.15 13.34
C VAL A 195 1.80 22.32 13.86
N ASN A 196 2.58 23.20 13.23
CA ASN A 196 3.96 23.48 13.60
C ASN A 196 4.84 22.20 13.66
N TYR A 197 4.66 21.31 12.69
CA TYR A 197 5.32 20.02 12.63
C TYR A 197 6.78 20.19 12.21
N GLN A 198 7.73 19.97 13.13
CA GLN A 198 9.14 20.31 12.92
C GLN A 198 9.84 19.32 11.97
N PRO A 199 10.95 19.73 11.33
CA PRO A 199 11.85 18.80 10.64
C PRO A 199 12.33 17.69 11.57
N GLY A 200 12.32 16.45 11.07
CA GLY A 200 12.70 15.25 11.82
C GLY A 200 11.66 14.76 12.82
N TRP A 201 10.51 15.43 12.95
CA TRP A 201 9.38 14.85 13.68
C TRP A 201 8.79 13.71 12.88
N ALA A 202 8.48 12.61 13.58
CA ALA A 202 7.91 11.43 12.98
C ALA A 202 6.67 10.94 13.75
N VAL A 203 5.70 10.43 12.99
CA VAL A 203 4.73 9.46 13.49
C VAL A 203 5.36 8.09 13.30
N ASN A 204 5.71 7.42 14.40
CA ASN A 204 6.28 6.08 14.36
C ASN A 204 5.41 5.12 15.17
N ARG A 205 4.63 4.31 14.47
CA ARG A 205 3.65 3.40 15.04
C ARG A 205 3.72 2.06 14.34
N PRO A 206 4.66 1.20 14.75
CA PRO A 206 4.87 -0.07 14.08
C PRO A 206 3.75 -1.08 14.30
N ASP A 207 2.94 -0.93 15.37
CA ASP A 207 2.00 -1.96 15.85
C ASP A 207 0.56 -1.43 16.00
N ASN A 208 0.05 -0.77 14.95
CA ASN A 208 -1.35 -0.37 14.89
C ASN A 208 -2.25 -1.55 14.50
N TRP A 209 -3.54 -1.39 14.77
CA TRP A 209 -4.57 -2.31 14.30
C TRP A 209 -5.80 -1.54 13.83
N TYR A 210 -6.56 -2.13 12.92
CA TYR A 210 -7.84 -1.62 12.44
C TYR A 210 -8.85 -2.76 12.34
N PRO A 211 -10.03 -2.67 12.97
CA PRO A 211 -11.04 -3.69 12.82
C PRO A 211 -11.73 -3.58 11.47
N VAL A 212 -11.84 -4.71 10.80
CA VAL A 212 -12.59 -4.85 9.55
C VAL A 212 -13.95 -5.44 9.90
N PRO A 213 -15.04 -4.66 9.77
CA PRO A 213 -16.39 -5.12 10.09
C PRO A 213 -16.82 -6.35 9.26
N PRO A 214 -17.71 -7.20 9.80
CA PRO A 214 -18.24 -8.36 9.07
C PRO A 214 -19.01 -7.98 7.80
N ASP A 215 -19.65 -6.82 7.79
CA ASP A 215 -20.48 -6.31 6.71
C ASP A 215 -19.69 -5.63 5.59
N TRP A 216 -18.40 -5.36 5.80
CA TRP A 216 -17.52 -4.93 4.70
C TRP A 216 -17.42 -6.03 3.63
N PRO A 217 -17.51 -5.68 2.34
CA PRO A 217 -17.52 -6.65 1.25
C PRO A 217 -16.19 -7.39 1.12
N GLY A 218 -16.23 -8.61 0.58
CA GLY A 218 -15.00 -9.32 0.21
C GLY A 218 -14.31 -8.62 -0.96
N GLY A 219 -13.02 -8.86 -1.20
CA GLY A 219 -12.31 -8.29 -2.34
C GLY A 219 -10.99 -7.64 -1.98
N ASN A 220 -10.45 -6.90 -2.94
CA ASN A 220 -9.16 -6.24 -2.85
C ASN A 220 -9.31 -4.84 -2.25
N TYR A 221 -8.43 -4.55 -1.30
CA TYR A 221 -8.33 -3.25 -0.67
C TYR A 221 -6.89 -2.75 -0.76
N MET A 222 -6.75 -1.44 -0.95
CA MET A 222 -5.47 -0.76 -0.87
C MET A 222 -5.53 0.27 0.25
N TRP A 223 -4.64 0.12 1.23
CA TRP A 223 -4.56 0.98 2.40
C TRP A 223 -3.53 2.08 2.17
N TYR A 224 -3.84 3.29 2.62
CA TYR A 224 -2.98 4.46 2.47
C TYR A 224 -2.86 5.21 3.79
N VAL A 225 -1.65 5.68 4.05
CA VAL A 225 -1.39 6.84 4.90
C VAL A 225 -0.89 7.95 4.00
N ARG A 226 -1.47 9.14 4.14
CA ARG A 226 -1.17 10.31 3.33
C ARG A 226 -0.87 11.49 4.22
N THR A 227 0.06 12.33 3.78
CA THR A 227 0.22 13.69 4.30
C THR A 227 -0.21 14.69 3.23
N GLY A 228 -0.55 15.91 3.60
CA GLY A 228 -1.11 16.85 2.64
C GLY A 228 -1.93 17.96 3.26
N ASP A 229 -2.66 18.67 2.42
CA ASP A 229 -3.82 19.46 2.83
C ASP A 229 -5.06 18.59 2.59
N LEU A 230 -5.88 18.32 3.61
CA LEU A 230 -7.10 17.54 3.39
C LEU A 230 -8.23 18.39 2.77
N ASP A 231 -8.15 19.70 2.95
CA ASP A 231 -9.07 20.71 2.39
C ASP A 231 -8.29 21.97 1.96
N PRO A 232 -8.00 22.17 0.66
CA PRO A 232 -8.40 21.35 -0.49
C PRO A 232 -7.63 20.01 -0.51
N TYR A 233 -8.27 18.92 -0.97
CA TYR A 233 -7.67 17.57 -1.00
C TYR A 233 -6.42 17.51 -1.89
N VAL A 234 -5.26 17.75 -1.29
CA VAL A 234 -3.94 17.79 -1.92
C VAL A 234 -3.03 16.89 -1.11
N VAL A 235 -2.67 15.74 -1.68
CA VAL A 235 -1.66 14.87 -1.07
C VAL A 235 -0.28 15.53 -1.26
N TRP A 236 0.63 15.39 -0.31
CA TRP A 236 2.05 15.72 -0.47
C TRP A 236 2.90 14.45 -0.62
N GLU A 237 2.57 13.42 0.16
CA GLU A 237 3.30 12.15 0.19
C GLU A 237 2.35 11.01 0.61
N GLU A 238 2.57 9.79 0.09
CA GLU A 238 1.71 8.62 0.30
C GLU A 238 2.51 7.33 0.53
N GLY A 239 2.14 6.58 1.57
CA GLY A 239 2.62 5.22 1.82
C GLY A 239 1.45 4.27 1.96
N GLY A 240 1.59 3.03 1.53
CA GLY A 240 0.46 2.11 1.54
C GLY A 240 0.80 0.65 1.31
N PHE A 241 -0.20 -0.21 1.52
CA PHE A 241 -0.10 -1.65 1.32
C PHE A 241 -1.44 -2.24 0.88
N ALA A 242 -1.37 -3.31 0.08
CA ALA A 242 -2.55 -4.07 -0.33
C ALA A 242 -2.94 -5.10 0.73
N TRP A 243 -4.23 -5.36 0.86
CA TRP A 243 -4.77 -6.46 1.67
C TRP A 243 -6.06 -7.00 1.05
N PHE A 244 -6.52 -8.15 1.54
CA PHE A 244 -7.66 -8.88 0.97
C PHE A 244 -8.67 -9.26 2.05
N LYS A 245 -9.97 -9.19 1.73
CA LYS A 245 -11.04 -9.75 2.55
C LYS A 245 -11.71 -10.91 1.82
N ASP A 246 -11.80 -12.06 2.48
CA ASP A 246 -12.58 -13.19 1.99
C ASP A 246 -14.07 -12.82 1.93
N GLY A 247 -14.74 -13.18 0.83
CA GLY A 247 -16.16 -12.94 0.63
C GLY A 247 -16.49 -12.59 -0.81
N VAL A 248 -17.71 -12.11 -1.02
CA VAL A 248 -18.17 -11.62 -2.31
C VAL A 248 -17.93 -10.11 -2.39
N ALA A 249 -17.39 -9.66 -3.52
CA ALA A 249 -17.23 -8.25 -3.80
C ALA A 249 -18.58 -7.56 -4.05
N ASP A 250 -18.74 -6.38 -3.46
CA ASP A 250 -19.88 -5.48 -3.68
C ASP A 250 -19.39 -4.06 -3.96
N GLY A 251 -19.32 -3.70 -5.24
CA GLY A 251 -18.92 -2.35 -5.68
C GLY A 251 -19.95 -1.25 -5.35
N GLY A 252 -21.15 -1.60 -4.87
CA GLY A 252 -22.18 -0.65 -4.47
C GLY A 252 -22.21 -0.35 -2.96
N TYR A 253 -21.28 -0.93 -2.19
CA TYR A 253 -21.25 -0.74 -0.74
C TYR A 253 -20.87 0.70 -0.38
N ASP A 254 -21.69 1.34 0.46
CA ASP A 254 -21.47 2.70 0.93
C ASP A 254 -20.63 2.68 2.21
N PHE A 255 -19.32 2.80 2.04
CA PHE A 255 -18.40 2.85 3.17
C PHE A 255 -18.64 4.08 4.05
N THR A 256 -18.94 5.25 3.48
CA THR A 256 -19.08 6.53 4.23
C THR A 256 -20.11 6.42 5.35
N ASN A 257 -21.23 5.76 5.08
CA ASN A 257 -22.30 5.57 6.06
C ASN A 257 -22.11 4.37 7.00
N ASN A 258 -21.15 3.48 6.69
CA ASN A 258 -20.89 2.24 7.44
C ASN A 258 -19.44 2.15 7.94
N LEU A 259 -18.76 3.29 8.08
CA LEU A 259 -17.49 3.33 8.76
C LEU A 259 -17.72 3.04 10.25
N PRO A 260 -16.83 2.26 10.90
CA PRO A 260 -16.89 2.09 12.33
C PRO A 260 -16.49 3.42 13.00
N THR A 261 -17.49 4.24 13.35
CA THR A 261 -17.32 5.66 13.68
C THR A 261 -16.99 5.99 15.15
N SER A 262 -16.65 5.01 15.99
CA SER A 262 -16.26 5.32 17.38
C SER A 262 -15.51 4.20 18.09
N GLY A 263 -14.32 4.51 18.64
CA GLY A 263 -13.70 3.72 19.72
C GLY A 263 -12.24 3.27 19.52
N TYR A 264 -11.57 3.67 18.44
CA TYR A 264 -10.19 3.25 18.17
C TYR A 264 -9.19 4.28 18.66
N SER A 265 -8.02 3.80 19.12
CA SER A 265 -6.89 4.67 19.39
C SER A 265 -6.50 5.35 18.09
N ASP A 266 -6.41 6.69 18.08
CA ASP A 266 -5.92 7.41 16.91
C ASP A 266 -4.47 6.94 16.64
N PRO A 267 -4.17 6.26 15.51
CA PRO A 267 -2.81 5.89 15.13
C PRO A 267 -1.86 7.08 15.04
N PHE A 268 -2.34 8.31 15.02
CA PHE A 268 -1.54 9.53 15.03
C PHE A 268 -1.39 10.16 16.42
N ASP A 269 -1.97 9.58 17.49
CA ASP A 269 -1.98 10.17 18.83
C ASP A 269 -0.57 10.48 19.36
N GLU A 270 0.37 9.58 19.08
CA GLU A 270 1.77 9.67 19.49
C GLU A 270 2.60 10.38 18.42
N ILE A 271 2.44 11.71 18.32
CA ILE A 271 3.48 12.54 17.69
C ILE A 271 4.61 12.62 18.71
N ILE A 272 5.72 11.93 18.42
CA ILE A 272 6.89 11.95 19.29
C ILE A 272 7.53 13.34 19.17
N SER A 273 7.15 14.23 20.08
CA SER A 273 7.86 15.49 20.30
C SER A 273 9.17 15.18 21.02
N GLY A 274 10.19 14.85 20.23
CA GLY A 274 11.54 14.53 20.69
C GLY A 274 12.25 13.71 19.62
N THR A 275 13.51 14.05 19.31
CA THR A 275 14.35 13.24 18.41
C THR A 275 14.16 11.76 18.72
N ALA A 276 13.75 10.97 17.73
CA ALA A 276 13.53 9.55 17.88
C ALA A 276 14.81 8.88 18.36
N GLU A 277 14.93 8.65 19.67
CA GLU A 277 15.63 7.47 20.12
C GLU A 277 14.58 6.37 20.09
N LEU A 278 14.72 5.46 19.12
CA LEU A 278 14.08 4.16 19.19
C LEU A 278 14.29 3.64 20.62
N PHE A 279 13.22 3.34 21.36
CA PHE A 279 13.37 2.57 22.59
C PHE A 279 13.79 1.17 22.16
N VAL A 280 15.09 1.00 21.96
CA VAL A 280 15.73 -0.27 21.72
C VAL A 280 15.98 -0.86 23.11
N PRO A 281 15.30 -1.96 23.47
CA PRO A 281 15.60 -2.65 24.71
C PRO A 281 17.09 -2.99 24.76
N GLU A 282 17.76 -2.75 25.88
CA GLU A 282 19.19 -3.05 26.00
C GLU A 282 19.49 -4.56 25.93
N SER A 283 18.47 -5.41 26.06
CA SER A 283 18.61 -6.85 26.07
C SER A 283 17.38 -7.59 25.55
N PHE A 284 17.62 -8.78 24.99
CA PHE A 284 16.57 -9.73 24.64
C PHE A 284 15.86 -10.26 25.90
N GLU A 285 14.54 -10.18 25.93
CA GLU A 285 13.72 -10.66 27.03
C GLU A 285 12.38 -11.19 26.52
N VAL A 286 11.84 -12.25 27.12
CA VAL A 286 10.43 -12.62 26.93
C VAL A 286 9.68 -12.33 28.21
N ILE A 287 8.75 -11.39 28.15
CA ILE A 287 7.99 -10.92 29.31
C ILE A 287 7.04 -12.01 29.79
N GLY A 288 6.31 -12.65 28.88
CA GLY A 288 5.37 -13.69 29.21
C GLY A 288 4.10 -13.66 28.39
N ALA A 289 3.19 -14.60 28.70
CA ALA A 289 1.84 -14.63 28.16
C ALA A 289 0.89 -13.93 29.15
N TYR A 290 0.10 -12.96 28.70
CA TYR A 290 -0.94 -12.31 29.48
C TYR A 290 -2.25 -12.18 28.68
N PRO A 291 -3.41 -12.55 29.25
CA PRO A 291 -3.60 -13.21 30.55
C PRO A 291 -3.04 -14.64 30.58
N ASN A 292 -2.71 -15.18 31.75
CA ASN A 292 -2.31 -16.58 31.95
C ASN A 292 -2.67 -17.02 33.38
N PRO A 293 -3.65 -17.93 33.60
CA PRO A 293 -4.38 -18.72 32.60
C PRO A 293 -5.24 -17.89 31.64
N PHE A 294 -5.55 -18.43 30.46
CA PHE A 294 -6.26 -17.72 29.37
C PHE A 294 -7.45 -18.50 28.80
N ASN A 295 -8.41 -17.78 28.19
CA ASN A 295 -9.61 -18.36 27.55
C ASN A 295 -10.20 -17.42 26.47
N PRO A 296 -10.24 -17.79 25.18
CA PRO A 296 -9.38 -18.77 24.52
C PRO A 296 -8.05 -18.18 24.05
N SER A 297 -7.81 -16.86 24.20
CA SER A 297 -6.63 -16.18 23.67
C SER A 297 -5.75 -15.51 24.74
N THR A 298 -4.45 -15.38 24.45
CA THR A 298 -3.44 -14.68 25.26
C THR A 298 -2.45 -13.95 24.36
N VAL A 299 -1.75 -12.95 24.87
CA VAL A 299 -0.69 -12.21 24.16
C VAL A 299 0.66 -12.52 24.78
N ILE A 300 1.63 -12.90 23.95
CA ILE A 300 3.02 -13.14 24.35
C ILE A 300 3.86 -11.91 23.98
N SER A 301 4.40 -11.21 24.97
CA SER A 301 5.21 -10.00 24.75
C SER A 301 6.71 -10.29 24.93
N TYR A 302 7.56 -9.72 24.07
CA TYR A 302 9.00 -9.91 24.07
C TYR A 302 9.76 -8.68 23.56
N HIS A 303 11.03 -8.57 23.92
CA HIS A 303 11.95 -7.49 23.58
C HIS A 303 13.06 -8.00 22.66
N LEU A 304 13.39 -7.21 21.63
CA LEU A 304 14.51 -7.44 20.73
C LEU A 304 15.48 -6.24 20.78
N PRO A 305 16.75 -6.43 21.18
CA PRO A 305 17.75 -5.36 21.16
C PRO A 305 18.25 -5.04 19.75
N ASP A 306 18.15 -6.01 18.82
CA ASP A 306 18.62 -5.87 17.45
C ASP A 306 17.61 -6.52 16.48
N ALA A 307 17.54 -5.98 15.27
CA ALA A 307 16.74 -6.56 14.20
C ALA A 307 17.22 -7.98 13.88
N SER A 308 16.31 -8.94 13.92
CA SER A 308 16.67 -10.36 13.92
C SER A 308 15.54 -11.26 13.38
N LEU A 309 15.93 -12.44 12.89
CA LEU A 309 14.97 -13.46 12.47
C LEU A 309 14.37 -14.13 13.72
N VAL A 310 13.09 -13.88 13.97
CA VAL A 310 12.33 -14.45 15.08
C VAL A 310 11.53 -15.64 14.63
N HIS A 311 11.59 -16.71 15.41
CA HIS A 311 10.73 -17.88 15.24
C HIS A 311 10.11 -18.26 16.59
N MET A 312 8.79 -18.11 16.71
CA MET A 312 8.03 -18.44 17.91
C MET A 312 7.05 -19.57 17.63
N MET A 313 7.23 -20.70 18.31
CA MET A 313 6.38 -21.89 18.17
C MET A 313 5.72 -22.25 19.50
N VAL A 314 4.55 -22.86 19.43
CA VAL A 314 3.82 -23.41 20.58
C VAL A 314 3.75 -24.92 20.49
N TYR A 315 3.96 -25.58 21.62
CA TYR A 315 3.94 -27.03 21.78
C TYR A 315 3.00 -27.47 22.89
N ASP A 316 2.44 -28.67 22.76
CA ASP A 316 1.77 -29.37 23.86
C ASP A 316 2.78 -30.13 24.74
N LEU A 317 2.31 -30.73 25.84
CA LEU A 317 3.13 -31.50 26.79
C LEU A 317 3.83 -32.73 26.18
N SER A 318 3.37 -33.22 25.03
CA SER A 318 4.02 -34.33 24.32
C SER A 318 5.16 -33.87 23.41
N GLY A 319 5.39 -32.56 23.32
CA GLY A 319 6.38 -31.95 22.42
C GLY A 319 5.88 -31.80 20.99
N ARG A 320 4.59 -32.03 20.72
CA ARG A 320 4.01 -31.82 19.40
C ARG A 320 3.78 -30.33 19.18
N LYS A 321 4.24 -29.80 18.04
CA LYS A 321 3.96 -28.43 17.62
C LYS A 321 2.46 -28.27 17.36
N VAL A 322 1.84 -27.27 17.99
CA VAL A 322 0.42 -26.96 17.84
C VAL A 322 0.16 -25.61 17.16
N ALA A 323 1.13 -24.68 17.21
CA ALA A 323 1.05 -23.41 16.48
C ALA A 323 2.44 -22.87 16.13
N ASP A 324 2.48 -22.02 15.12
CA ASP A 324 3.64 -21.28 14.62
C ASP A 324 3.23 -19.81 14.58
N LEU A 325 3.65 -19.04 15.58
CA LEU A 325 3.12 -17.70 15.87
C LEU A 325 3.89 -16.60 15.14
N VAL A 326 5.21 -16.78 15.01
CA VAL A 326 6.10 -15.86 14.31
C VAL A 326 7.13 -16.70 13.58
N ASN A 327 7.40 -16.41 12.31
CA ASN A 327 8.50 -17.00 11.55
C ASN A 327 8.98 -16.00 10.50
N GLY A 328 9.83 -15.05 10.92
CA GLY A 328 10.26 -13.97 10.04
C GLY A 328 11.12 -12.92 10.73
N TRP A 329 11.58 -11.97 9.93
CA TRP A 329 12.36 -10.83 10.42
C TRP A 329 11.52 -9.89 11.28
N ARG A 330 12.13 -9.36 12.34
CA ARG A 330 11.58 -8.36 13.25
C ARG A 330 12.65 -7.32 13.57
N ASP A 331 12.26 -6.05 13.62
CA ASP A 331 13.17 -4.96 13.98
C ASP A 331 13.48 -4.94 15.48
N ALA A 332 14.51 -4.19 15.87
CA ALA A 332 14.78 -3.92 17.29
C ALA A 332 13.58 -3.18 17.91
N GLY A 333 13.15 -3.61 19.09
CA GLY A 333 11.98 -3.02 19.76
C GLY A 333 11.22 -4.00 20.65
N VAL A 334 10.06 -3.55 21.11
CA VAL A 334 9.09 -4.34 21.87
C VAL A 334 8.10 -4.96 20.89
N HIS A 335 7.77 -6.24 21.08
CA HIS A 335 6.91 -7.01 20.17
C HIS A 335 5.87 -7.79 20.95
N GLU A 336 4.69 -7.95 20.35
CA GLU A 336 3.60 -8.76 20.90
C GLU A 336 3.06 -9.73 19.87
N VAL A 337 2.69 -10.94 20.30
CA VAL A 337 2.04 -11.92 19.42
C VAL A 337 0.89 -12.65 20.12
N THR A 338 -0.26 -12.68 19.46
CA THR A 338 -1.47 -13.33 19.99
C THR A 338 -1.45 -14.82 19.71
N PHE A 339 -1.76 -15.62 20.73
CA PHE A 339 -2.04 -17.05 20.61
C PHE A 339 -3.53 -17.33 20.85
N ASP A 340 -4.19 -17.93 19.86
CA ASP A 340 -5.57 -18.42 19.99
C ASP A 340 -5.58 -19.95 20.22
N GLY A 341 -6.09 -20.36 21.37
CA GLY A 341 -6.26 -21.76 21.77
C GLY A 341 -7.67 -22.33 21.53
N SER A 342 -8.55 -21.63 20.82
CA SER A 342 -9.95 -22.03 20.60
C SER A 342 -10.11 -23.47 20.11
N GLY A 343 -9.26 -23.90 19.17
CA GLY A 343 -9.22 -25.26 18.59
C GLY A 343 -8.50 -26.32 19.44
N LEU A 344 -7.96 -25.95 20.60
CA LEU A 344 -7.15 -26.83 21.44
C LEU A 344 -7.90 -27.28 22.71
N ALA A 345 -7.42 -28.33 23.37
CA ALA A 345 -7.99 -28.79 24.64
C ALA A 345 -7.46 -27.95 25.81
N SER A 346 -8.23 -27.80 26.90
CA SER A 346 -7.70 -27.18 28.13
C SER A 346 -6.45 -27.93 28.60
N GLY A 347 -5.41 -27.19 28.98
CA GLY A 347 -4.13 -27.80 29.31
C GLY A 347 -2.95 -26.83 29.35
N LEU A 348 -1.77 -27.37 29.66
CA LEU A 348 -0.52 -26.64 29.65
C LEU A 348 0.08 -26.65 28.24
N TYR A 349 0.49 -25.48 27.79
CA TYR A 349 1.22 -25.24 26.55
C TYR A 349 2.55 -24.57 26.83
N ILE A 350 3.54 -24.83 25.98
CA ILE A 350 4.86 -24.24 26.07
C ILE A 350 5.11 -23.49 24.77
N TYR A 351 5.40 -22.19 24.87
CA TYR A 351 5.94 -21.44 23.73
C TYR A 351 7.47 -21.42 23.81
N ARG A 352 8.10 -21.37 22.63
CA ARG A 352 9.54 -21.21 22.47
C ARG A 352 9.80 -20.14 21.42
N LEU A 353 10.55 -19.12 21.79
CA LEU A 353 11.03 -18.04 20.92
C LEU A 353 12.52 -18.24 20.67
N THR A 354 12.92 -18.32 19.41
CA THR A 354 14.32 -18.30 18.97
C THR A 354 14.59 -17.06 18.13
N THR A 355 15.66 -16.34 18.43
CA THR A 355 16.12 -15.20 17.63
C THR A 355 17.64 -15.10 17.68
N GLY A 356 18.29 -15.07 16.51
CA GLY A 356 19.76 -15.13 16.44
C GLY A 356 20.33 -16.26 17.30
N ASP A 357 21.18 -15.91 18.27
CA ASP A 357 21.78 -16.84 19.23
C ASP A 357 20.95 -17.04 20.53
N HIS A 358 19.82 -16.36 20.65
CA HIS A 358 18.97 -16.40 21.84
C HIS A 358 17.83 -17.40 21.69
N THR A 359 17.52 -18.09 22.79
CA THR A 359 16.33 -18.92 22.92
C THR A 359 15.70 -18.69 24.28
N ALA A 360 14.40 -18.39 24.29
CA ALA A 360 13.59 -18.31 25.50
C ALA A 360 12.33 -19.16 25.36
N SER A 361 11.83 -19.67 26.47
CA SER A 361 10.62 -20.47 26.51
C SER A 361 9.79 -20.09 27.73
N GLY A 362 8.48 -20.19 27.61
CA GLY A 362 7.57 -19.97 28.72
C GLY A 362 6.35 -20.88 28.65
N LYS A 363 5.57 -20.85 29.72
CA LYS A 363 4.44 -21.75 29.93
C LYS A 363 3.14 -20.96 29.98
N MET A 364 2.09 -21.50 29.40
CA MET A 364 0.76 -20.91 29.42
C MET A 364 -0.31 -21.98 29.63
N ILE A 365 -1.37 -21.62 30.34
CA ILE A 365 -2.45 -22.54 30.74
C ILE A 365 -3.74 -22.09 30.05
N LEU A 366 -4.25 -22.93 29.14
CA LEU A 366 -5.56 -22.74 28.53
C LEU A 366 -6.64 -23.35 29.43
N VAL A 367 -7.66 -22.55 29.75
CA VAL A 367 -8.82 -22.99 30.55
C VAL A 367 -10.08 -22.71 29.74
N LYS A 368 -10.82 -23.76 29.37
CA LYS A 368 -12.16 -23.62 28.76
C LYS A 368 -13.24 -23.52 29.81
#